data_AF-A0A976GTN5-F1
#
_entry.id   AF-A0A976GTN5-F1
#
_cell.length_a   1.000
_cell.length_b   1.000
_cell.length_c   1.000
_cell.angle_alpha   90.00
_cell.angle_beta   90.00
_cell.angle_gamma   90.00
#
_symmetry.space_group_name_H-M   'P 1'
#
loop_
_entity.id
_entity.type
_entity.pdbx_description
1 polymer ?
#
loop_
_entity_poly.entity_id
_entity_poly.type
_entity_poly.pdbx_seq_one_letter_code
_entity_poly.pdbx_strand_id
1 'polypeptide(L)'
;MKINLKNTFIFLFVVAFFLVNHQLKAQSYAETAIQFSRLSLQGTARYQALAGCNVALGGDIASAASNPAGLGFYTKSEFSIGLGLNITNSEATYLLNKTTDGRTAPNLNNLGVVLAIPNEKGSKWRGGAIALSATRVNHFPFRFNYQGINKSTSKTDWYADQAFGVRTGDIENVDVGPTRFPVATAAYYARLINPVNVLSNGQTDVNNIEYFTYVRDANENLFGNINQQGTYSTSGGQTRWNIAYGANYDDKLFLGGGIGISSLNYTRNKEYKEKVMSNSSRLDNYTENDNLKTSGTGFDVNLGVMYRPIEFLRIGASVNSPTFYKVYENFDLTFNTQYYDQANVLRTLTESTS
;
A
#
# COMPACT_ATOMS: atom_id res chain seq x y z
N MET A 1 -53.14 15.97 15.50
CA MET A 1 -52.09 14.95 15.26
C MET A 1 -51.06 15.08 16.38
N LYS A 2 -51.17 14.28 17.43
CA LYS A 2 -50.26 14.35 18.61
C LYS A 2 -48.97 13.60 18.28
N ILE A 3 -47.89 14.33 18.02
CA ILE A 3 -46.55 13.74 17.84
C ILE A 3 -46.08 13.22 19.20
N ASN A 4 -45.74 11.95 19.26
CA ASN A 4 -45.37 11.26 20.49
C ASN A 4 -43.91 11.58 20.84
N LEU A 5 -43.69 12.55 21.74
CA LEU A 5 -42.37 13.14 22.04
C LEU A 5 -41.28 12.10 22.40
N LYS A 6 -41.65 10.94 22.93
CA LYS A 6 -40.70 9.85 23.25
C LYS A 6 -39.99 9.29 22.01
N ASN A 7 -40.70 9.13 20.88
CA ASN A 7 -40.11 8.57 19.67
C ASN A 7 -39.24 9.59 18.92
N THR A 8 -39.57 10.88 19.05
CA THR A 8 -38.76 11.98 18.50
C THR A 8 -37.43 12.12 19.24
N PHE A 9 -37.41 11.93 20.57
CA PHE A 9 -36.17 11.95 21.36
C PHE A 9 -35.25 10.77 21.04
N ILE A 10 -35.80 9.56 20.84
CA ILE A 10 -35.01 8.38 20.44
C ILE A 10 -34.43 8.57 19.03
N PHE A 11 -35.20 9.13 18.09
CA PHE A 11 -34.71 9.41 16.74
C PHE A 11 -33.62 10.49 16.72
N LEU A 12 -33.77 11.55 17.53
CA LEU A 12 -32.72 12.56 17.70
C LEU A 12 -31.46 12.01 18.35
N PHE A 13 -31.58 11.07 19.30
CA PHE A 13 -30.43 10.45 19.96
C PHE A 13 -29.67 9.49 19.03
N VAL A 14 -30.39 8.74 18.18
CA VAL A 14 -29.78 7.87 17.16
C VAL A 14 -29.08 8.71 16.08
N VAL A 15 -29.66 9.82 15.63
CA VAL A 15 -29.03 10.72 14.67
C VAL A 15 -27.82 11.46 15.28
N ALA A 16 -27.89 11.83 16.57
CA ALA A 16 -26.76 12.44 17.29
C ALA A 16 -25.59 11.45 17.52
N PHE A 17 -25.88 10.16 17.72
CA PHE A 17 -24.84 9.12 17.84
C PHE A 17 -24.09 8.86 16.53
N PHE A 18 -24.74 9.07 15.38
CA PHE A 18 -24.09 9.02 14.06
C PHE A 18 -23.31 10.30 13.69
N LEU A 19 -23.43 11.39 14.48
CA LEU A 19 -22.76 12.67 14.23
C LEU A 19 -21.55 12.92 15.16
N VAL A 20 -21.19 11.96 16.02
CA VAL A 20 -19.91 12.01 16.76
C VAL A 20 -18.78 11.55 15.83
N ASN A 21 -18.38 12.50 14.98
CA ASN A 21 -17.07 12.70 14.40
C ASN A 21 -15.96 11.80 14.99
N HIS A 22 -15.68 10.66 14.34
CA HIS A 22 -14.38 10.01 14.42
C HIS A 22 -13.39 10.83 13.58
N GLN A 23 -12.86 11.89 14.17
CA GLN A 23 -11.76 12.63 13.57
C GLN A 23 -10.44 11.87 13.78
N LEU A 24 -9.82 11.55 12.64
CA LEU A 24 -8.36 11.50 12.43
C LEU A 24 -7.59 10.27 12.95
N LYS A 25 -7.99 9.05 12.54
CA LYS A 25 -7.04 7.91 12.37
C LYS A 25 -7.31 7.01 11.15
N ALA A 26 -8.37 7.26 10.38
CA ALA A 26 -8.79 6.36 9.29
C ALA A 26 -8.27 6.72 7.89
N GLN A 27 -7.74 7.93 7.68
CA GLN A 27 -7.38 8.41 6.33
C GLN A 27 -6.29 7.55 5.67
N SER A 28 -5.26 7.14 6.42
CA SER A 28 -4.19 6.31 5.86
C SER A 28 -4.65 4.87 5.58
N TYR A 29 -5.39 4.24 6.50
CA TYR A 29 -5.84 2.86 6.31
C TYR A 29 -6.91 2.73 5.22
N ALA A 30 -7.76 3.73 5.04
CA ALA A 30 -8.74 3.75 3.95
C ALA A 30 -8.05 3.82 2.59
N GLU A 31 -7.02 4.66 2.45
CA GLU A 31 -6.24 4.76 1.21
C GLU A 31 -5.47 3.46 0.92
N THR A 32 -4.81 2.89 1.93
CA THR A 32 -4.14 1.58 1.83
C THR A 32 -5.14 0.46 1.47
N ALA A 33 -6.34 0.47 2.05
CA ALA A 33 -7.39 -0.50 1.73
C ALA A 33 -7.84 -0.38 0.27
N ILE A 34 -8.01 0.85 -0.25
CA ILE A 34 -8.33 1.10 -1.66
C ILE A 34 -7.20 0.60 -2.57
N GLN A 35 -5.94 0.84 -2.20
CA GLN A 35 -4.80 0.37 -2.98
C GLN A 35 -4.79 -1.16 -3.12
N PHE A 36 -5.07 -1.86 -2.02
CA PHE A 36 -5.08 -3.33 -2.00
C PHE A 36 -6.38 -3.94 -2.55
N SER A 37 -7.47 -3.19 -2.64
CA SER A 37 -8.73 -3.66 -3.23
C SER A 37 -8.78 -3.48 -4.75
N ARG A 38 -7.93 -2.62 -5.33
CA ARG A 38 -7.84 -2.43 -6.77
C ARG A 38 -7.05 -3.58 -7.40
N LEU A 39 -7.79 -4.55 -7.94
CA LEU A 39 -7.19 -5.66 -8.68
C LEU A 39 -6.76 -5.18 -10.08
N SER A 40 -5.57 -5.60 -10.50
CA SER A 40 -5.08 -5.40 -11.86
C SER A 40 -5.56 -6.51 -12.78
N LEU A 41 -5.73 -6.21 -14.06
CA LEU A 41 -6.07 -7.21 -15.07
C LEU A 41 -4.86 -8.11 -15.35
N GLN A 42 -4.70 -9.16 -14.55
CA GLN A 42 -3.66 -10.17 -14.69
C GLN A 42 -4.26 -11.56 -14.61
N GLY A 43 -3.64 -12.52 -15.30
CA GLY A 43 -4.17 -13.86 -15.55
C GLY A 43 -3.60 -14.42 -16.84
N THR A 44 -4.30 -15.38 -17.45
CA THR A 44 -3.91 -15.94 -18.74
C THR A 44 -3.91 -14.87 -19.84
N ALA A 45 -3.13 -15.10 -20.90
CA ALA A 45 -3.16 -14.24 -22.08
C ALA A 45 -4.57 -14.12 -22.67
N ARG A 46 -5.36 -15.20 -22.65
CA ARG A 46 -6.77 -15.19 -23.07
C ARG A 46 -7.64 -14.32 -22.16
N TYR A 47 -7.49 -14.42 -20.85
CA TYR A 47 -8.21 -13.57 -19.89
C TYR A 47 -7.89 -12.09 -20.10
N GLN A 48 -6.62 -11.74 -20.31
CA GLN A 48 -6.18 -10.38 -20.57
C GLN A 48 -6.65 -9.86 -21.93
N ALA A 49 -6.60 -10.68 -22.98
CA ALA A 49 -7.07 -10.32 -24.33
C ALA A 49 -8.57 -9.99 -24.38
N LEU A 50 -9.35 -10.54 -23.44
CA LEU A 50 -10.78 -10.24 -23.27
C LEU A 50 -11.05 -9.13 -22.26
N ALA A 51 -10.03 -8.37 -21.86
CA ALA A 51 -10.14 -7.32 -20.85
C ALA A 51 -10.70 -7.81 -19.50
N GLY A 52 -10.55 -9.11 -19.19
CA GLY A 52 -11.06 -9.74 -17.96
C GLY A 52 -12.50 -10.25 -18.05
N CYS A 53 -13.16 -10.08 -19.20
CA CYS A 53 -14.51 -10.56 -19.44
C CYS A 53 -14.53 -12.08 -19.70
N ASN A 54 -14.42 -12.89 -18.64
CA ASN A 54 -14.39 -14.36 -18.72
C ASN A 54 -15.56 -15.06 -17.98
N VAL A 55 -16.65 -14.36 -17.70
CA VAL A 55 -17.77 -14.94 -16.93
C VAL A 55 -18.60 -15.93 -17.75
N ALA A 56 -18.85 -15.66 -19.04
CA ALA A 56 -19.62 -16.54 -19.92
C ALA A 56 -18.73 -17.43 -20.81
N LEU A 57 -17.41 -17.33 -20.66
CA LEU A 57 -16.43 -18.10 -21.41
C LEU A 57 -15.80 -19.15 -20.50
N GLY A 58 -15.81 -20.41 -20.94
CA GLY A 58 -15.24 -21.54 -20.21
C GLY A 58 -13.96 -22.07 -20.86
N GLY A 59 -13.34 -23.07 -20.23
CA GLY A 59 -12.16 -23.74 -20.78
C GLY A 59 -10.87 -22.91 -20.69
N ASP A 60 -10.77 -22.06 -19.67
CA ASP A 60 -9.55 -21.34 -19.31
C ASP A 60 -9.28 -21.46 -17.80
N ILE A 61 -8.02 -21.60 -17.38
CA ILE A 61 -7.64 -21.74 -15.95
C ILE A 61 -8.02 -20.49 -15.13
N ALA A 62 -8.11 -19.30 -15.75
CA ALA A 62 -8.60 -18.09 -15.11
C ALA A 62 -10.09 -18.18 -14.71
N SER A 63 -10.84 -19.14 -15.28
CA SER A 63 -12.21 -19.44 -14.86
C SER A 63 -12.26 -19.91 -13.41
N ALA A 64 -11.20 -20.54 -12.88
CA ALA A 64 -11.12 -20.92 -11.47
C ALA A 64 -11.27 -19.72 -10.50
N ALA A 65 -10.80 -18.54 -10.90
CA ALA A 65 -10.93 -17.31 -10.11
C ALA A 65 -12.18 -16.48 -10.50
N SER A 66 -12.53 -16.43 -11.78
CA SER A 66 -13.60 -15.54 -12.29
C SER A 66 -14.99 -16.17 -12.29
N ASN A 67 -15.15 -17.36 -12.89
CA ASN A 67 -16.39 -18.14 -12.88
C ASN A 67 -16.06 -19.65 -12.90
N PRO A 68 -16.04 -20.33 -11.72
CA PRO A 68 -15.68 -21.74 -11.63
C PRO A 68 -16.52 -22.68 -12.51
N ALA A 69 -17.75 -22.30 -12.90
CA ALA A 69 -18.56 -23.10 -13.83
C ALA A 69 -17.86 -23.29 -15.19
N GLY A 70 -17.02 -22.35 -15.60
CA GLY A 70 -16.19 -22.45 -16.80
C GLY A 70 -15.23 -23.65 -16.78
N LEU A 71 -14.92 -24.21 -15.60
CA LEU A 71 -14.11 -25.42 -15.48
C LEU A 71 -14.83 -26.67 -16.00
N GLY A 72 -16.17 -26.69 -16.00
CA GLY A 72 -16.94 -27.82 -16.54
C GLY A 72 -16.77 -28.04 -18.04
N PHE A 73 -16.16 -27.09 -18.77
CA PHE A 73 -15.82 -27.24 -20.18
C PHE A 73 -14.54 -28.06 -20.41
N TYR A 74 -13.72 -28.28 -19.37
CA TYR A 74 -12.52 -29.09 -19.49
C TYR A 74 -12.88 -30.57 -19.64
N THR A 75 -12.55 -31.12 -20.80
CA THR A 75 -12.68 -32.56 -21.10
C THR A 75 -11.35 -33.30 -20.94
N LYS A 76 -10.24 -32.57 -20.79
CA LYS A 76 -8.88 -33.07 -20.65
C LYS A 76 -8.14 -32.26 -19.60
N SER A 77 -7.19 -32.91 -18.92
CA SER A 77 -6.30 -32.24 -17.98
C SER A 77 -5.33 -31.32 -18.73
N GLU A 78 -5.02 -30.17 -18.15
CA GLU A 78 -4.18 -29.13 -18.75
C GLU A 78 -3.23 -28.54 -17.71
N PHE A 79 -2.01 -28.22 -18.13
CA PHE A 79 -1.10 -27.37 -17.37
C PHE A 79 -0.97 -26.03 -18.09
N SER A 80 -1.03 -24.93 -17.34
CA SER A 80 -0.99 -23.57 -17.86
C SER A 80 0.04 -22.73 -17.12
N ILE A 81 0.86 -22.02 -17.89
CA ILE A 81 1.81 -21.03 -17.39
C ILE A 81 1.66 -19.75 -18.20
N GLY A 82 1.57 -18.61 -17.52
CA GLY A 82 1.54 -17.29 -18.13
C GLY A 82 2.68 -16.45 -17.64
N LEU A 83 3.61 -16.15 -18.53
CA LEU A 83 4.69 -15.20 -18.29
C LEU A 83 4.25 -13.81 -18.76
N GLY A 84 4.78 -12.77 -18.13
CA GLY A 84 4.55 -11.39 -18.52
C GLY A 84 5.76 -10.50 -18.29
N LEU A 85 5.67 -9.29 -18.83
CA LEU A 85 6.65 -8.23 -18.68
C LEU A 85 5.90 -6.96 -18.24
N ASN A 86 6.26 -6.42 -17.09
CA ASN A 86 5.77 -5.12 -16.66
C ASN A 86 6.77 -4.05 -17.08
N ILE A 87 6.30 -3.05 -17.82
CA ILE A 87 7.08 -1.89 -18.20
C ILE A 87 6.44 -0.69 -17.51
N THR A 88 7.20 -0.05 -16.63
CA THR A 88 6.75 1.11 -15.87
C THR A 88 7.66 2.28 -16.18
N ASN A 89 7.08 3.38 -16.61
CA ASN A 89 7.77 4.66 -16.76
C ASN A 89 7.16 5.64 -15.78
N SER A 90 8.01 6.41 -15.12
CA SER A 90 7.57 7.48 -14.23
C SER A 90 8.29 8.77 -14.58
N GLU A 91 7.60 9.86 -14.32
CA GLU A 91 8.09 11.21 -14.48
C GLU A 91 7.72 11.99 -13.23
N ALA A 92 8.68 12.70 -12.66
CA ALA A 92 8.46 13.61 -11.55
C ALA A 92 9.00 14.98 -11.91
N THR A 93 8.25 16.02 -11.54
CA THR A 93 8.70 17.41 -11.63
C THR A 93 8.76 17.97 -10.22
N TYR A 94 9.93 18.43 -9.81
CA TYR A 94 10.16 18.99 -8.49
C TYR A 94 11.07 20.21 -8.60
N LEU A 95 10.63 21.35 -8.06
CA LEU A 95 11.36 22.62 -8.13
C LEU A 95 11.83 22.97 -9.56
N LEU A 96 10.92 22.83 -10.53
CA LEU A 96 11.13 23.03 -11.98
C LEU A 96 12.13 22.08 -12.64
N ASN A 97 12.68 21.11 -11.90
CA ASN A 97 13.53 20.07 -12.45
C ASN A 97 12.72 18.80 -12.71
N LYS A 98 12.89 18.24 -13.91
CA LYS A 98 12.17 17.06 -14.38
C LYS A 98 13.10 15.85 -14.36
N THR A 99 12.62 14.76 -13.77
CA THR A 99 13.32 13.47 -13.66
C THR A 99 12.44 12.37 -14.22
N THR A 100 13.05 11.42 -14.93
CA THR A 100 12.36 10.28 -15.53
C THR A 100 12.98 8.98 -15.07
N ASP A 101 12.17 7.97 -14.81
CA ASP A 101 12.61 6.62 -14.45
C ASP A 101 11.89 5.59 -15.32
N GLY A 102 12.58 4.48 -15.60
CA GLY A 102 12.09 3.39 -16.42
C GLY A 102 12.47 2.06 -15.80
N ARG A 103 11.49 1.15 -15.67
CA ARG A 103 11.71 -0.18 -15.13
C ARG A 103 10.97 -1.23 -15.95
N THR A 104 11.71 -2.26 -16.34
CA THR A 104 11.16 -3.48 -16.93
C THR A 104 11.35 -4.62 -15.94
N ALA A 105 10.27 -5.30 -15.58
CA ALA A 105 10.29 -6.42 -14.64
C ALA A 105 9.50 -7.60 -15.20
N PRO A 106 10.14 -8.76 -15.45
CA PRO A 106 9.40 -9.97 -15.78
C PRO A 106 8.53 -10.39 -14.59
N ASN A 107 7.37 -10.97 -14.88
CA ASN A 107 6.51 -11.56 -13.88
C ASN A 107 5.92 -12.89 -14.35
N LEU A 108 5.47 -13.67 -13.38
CA LEU A 108 4.61 -14.83 -13.60
C LEU A 108 3.17 -14.38 -13.33
N ASN A 109 2.38 -14.24 -14.39
CA ASN A 109 0.99 -13.80 -14.33
C ASN A 109 0.11 -14.91 -13.76
N ASN A 110 0.29 -16.14 -14.24
CA ASN A 110 -0.44 -17.29 -13.74
C ASN A 110 0.36 -18.59 -13.84
N LEU A 111 0.02 -19.53 -12.98
CA LEU A 111 0.46 -20.92 -13.00
C LEU A 111 -0.74 -21.76 -12.58
N GLY A 112 -1.00 -22.88 -13.24
CA GLY A 112 -2.07 -23.75 -12.77
C GLY A 112 -2.15 -25.07 -13.50
N VAL A 113 -2.88 -25.99 -12.88
CA VAL A 113 -3.21 -27.29 -13.42
C VAL A 113 -4.71 -27.50 -13.30
N VAL A 114 -5.29 -28.06 -14.36
CA VAL A 114 -6.66 -28.56 -14.39
C VAL A 114 -6.61 -30.07 -14.52
N LEU A 115 -7.35 -30.77 -13.67
CA LEU A 115 -7.53 -32.21 -13.73
C LEU A 115 -8.96 -32.48 -14.16
N ALA A 116 -9.13 -33.00 -15.38
CA ALA A 116 -10.45 -33.37 -15.89
C ALA A 116 -10.87 -34.73 -15.33
N ILE A 117 -12.12 -34.80 -14.91
CA ILE A 117 -12.78 -35.97 -14.34
C ILE A 117 -13.93 -36.32 -15.32
N PRO A 118 -13.65 -37.13 -16.35
CA PRO A 118 -14.68 -37.54 -17.31
C PRO A 118 -15.69 -38.47 -16.62
N ASN A 119 -16.93 -38.47 -17.10
CA ASN A 119 -17.97 -39.40 -16.63
C ASN A 119 -18.32 -40.43 -17.70
N GLU A 120 -19.09 -41.46 -17.31
CA GLU A 120 -19.50 -42.54 -18.20
C GLU A 120 -20.36 -42.06 -19.38
N LYS A 121 -20.18 -42.73 -20.52
CA LYS A 121 -20.99 -42.50 -21.72
C LYS A 121 -22.46 -42.82 -21.42
N GLY A 122 -23.34 -41.83 -21.60
CA GLY A 122 -24.78 -41.95 -21.37
C GLY A 122 -25.30 -41.19 -20.15
N SER A 123 -24.42 -40.78 -19.23
CA SER A 123 -24.80 -39.93 -18.11
C SER A 123 -25.16 -38.51 -18.57
N LYS A 124 -26.17 -37.91 -17.94
CA LYS A 124 -26.45 -36.47 -18.08
C LYS A 124 -25.33 -35.64 -17.45
N TRP A 125 -24.64 -36.16 -16.44
CA TRP A 125 -23.41 -35.54 -15.95
C TRP A 125 -22.29 -35.90 -16.91
N ARG A 126 -21.81 -34.95 -17.69
CA ARG A 126 -20.75 -35.16 -18.68
C ARG A 126 -19.35 -35.25 -18.03
N GLY A 127 -19.23 -34.78 -16.79
CA GLY A 127 -18.01 -34.81 -16.01
C GLY A 127 -17.80 -33.49 -15.26
N GLY A 128 -16.58 -33.27 -14.83
CA GLY A 128 -16.15 -32.00 -14.26
C GLY A 128 -14.64 -31.87 -14.26
N ALA A 129 -14.14 -30.80 -13.66
CA ALA A 129 -12.72 -30.59 -13.51
C ALA A 129 -12.39 -29.86 -12.21
N ILE A 130 -11.28 -30.27 -11.59
CA ILE A 130 -10.69 -29.59 -10.44
C ILE A 130 -9.53 -28.74 -10.96
N ALA A 131 -9.46 -27.48 -10.55
CA ALA A 131 -8.38 -26.58 -10.88
C ALA A 131 -7.63 -26.15 -9.61
N LEU A 132 -6.30 -26.19 -9.70
CA LEU A 132 -5.39 -25.56 -8.75
C LEU A 132 -4.61 -24.48 -9.52
N SER A 133 -4.75 -23.23 -9.14
CA SER A 133 -4.06 -22.13 -9.83
C SER A 133 -3.53 -21.08 -8.89
N ALA A 134 -2.40 -20.47 -9.24
CA ALA A 134 -1.89 -19.24 -8.68
C ALA A 134 -2.01 -18.16 -9.74
N THR A 135 -2.67 -17.05 -9.42
CA THR A 135 -2.78 -15.90 -10.32
C THR A 135 -2.33 -14.66 -9.59
N ARG A 136 -1.43 -13.91 -10.21
CA ARG A 136 -1.10 -12.56 -9.76
C ARG A 136 -2.33 -11.69 -10.03
N VAL A 137 -2.95 -11.14 -9.00
CA VAL A 137 -4.15 -10.29 -9.13
C VAL A 137 -3.82 -8.82 -8.95
N ASN A 138 -2.65 -8.51 -8.37
CA ASN A 138 -2.19 -7.13 -8.22
C ASN A 138 -0.66 -7.05 -8.23
N HIS A 139 -0.14 -5.91 -8.64
CA HIS A 139 1.29 -5.64 -8.68
C HIS A 139 1.55 -4.24 -8.12
N PHE A 140 2.61 -4.13 -7.33
CA PHE A 140 3.03 -2.87 -6.73
C PHE A 140 4.40 -2.33 -7.17
N PRO A 141 5.16 -2.90 -8.12
CA PRO A 141 6.39 -2.25 -8.58
C PRO A 141 6.12 -0.85 -9.12
N PHE A 142 6.66 0.16 -8.45
CA PHE A 142 6.66 1.55 -8.92
C PHE A 142 7.89 2.24 -8.34
N ARG A 143 8.50 3.15 -9.09
CA ARG A 143 9.61 3.95 -8.60
C ARG A 143 9.59 5.30 -9.28
N PHE A 144 9.85 6.37 -8.53
CA PHE A 144 10.22 7.66 -9.09
C PHE A 144 11.27 8.30 -8.20
N ASN A 145 12.11 9.12 -8.84
CA ASN A 145 13.11 9.93 -8.16
C ASN A 145 12.79 11.39 -8.45
N TYR A 146 13.12 12.28 -7.54
CA TYR A 146 13.00 13.72 -7.73
C TYR A 146 14.21 14.41 -7.11
N GLN A 147 14.60 15.55 -7.67
CA GLN A 147 15.68 16.36 -7.13
C GLN A 147 15.50 17.82 -7.54
N GLY A 148 15.97 18.75 -6.70
CA GLY A 148 15.92 20.17 -7.00
C GLY A 148 16.60 21.02 -5.93
N ILE A 149 16.91 22.27 -6.29
CA ILE A 149 17.52 23.23 -5.37
C ILE A 149 16.42 24.11 -4.79
N ASN A 150 16.18 23.99 -3.49
CA ASN A 150 15.24 24.80 -2.76
C ASN A 150 15.92 26.05 -2.21
N LYS A 151 15.28 27.21 -2.39
CA LYS A 151 15.81 28.51 -1.96
C LYS A 151 15.03 29.12 -0.81
N SER A 152 14.00 28.43 -0.30
CA SER A 152 13.04 28.99 0.64
C SER A 152 12.79 28.11 1.86
N THR A 153 12.77 26.79 1.69
CA THR A 153 12.33 25.86 2.76
C THR A 153 13.21 24.62 2.86
N SER A 154 13.32 24.10 4.07
CA SER A 154 13.85 22.78 4.43
C SER A 154 12.72 21.92 4.98
N LYS A 155 12.78 20.60 4.81
CA LYS A 155 11.88 19.70 5.54
C LYS A 155 12.15 19.70 7.06
N THR A 156 13.32 20.16 7.51
CA THR A 156 13.57 20.40 8.94
C THR A 156 12.69 21.49 9.53
N ASP A 157 12.20 22.44 8.72
CA ASP A 157 11.20 23.42 9.14
C ASP A 157 9.89 22.71 9.50
N TRP A 158 9.46 21.76 8.66
CA TRP A 158 8.27 20.97 8.92
C TRP A 158 8.40 20.14 10.21
N TYR A 159 9.58 19.57 10.49
CA TYR A 159 9.81 18.88 11.76
C TYR A 159 9.71 19.82 12.96
N ALA A 160 10.20 21.05 12.85
CA ALA A 160 10.09 22.03 13.91
C ALA A 160 8.61 22.41 14.16
N ASP A 161 7.85 22.59 13.09
CA ASP A 161 6.40 22.82 13.15
C ASP A 161 5.66 21.65 13.82
N GLN A 162 6.05 20.40 13.53
CA GLN A 162 5.45 19.23 14.20
C GLN A 162 5.75 19.15 15.71
N ALA A 163 6.85 19.76 16.15
CA ALA A 163 7.23 19.80 17.56
C ALA A 163 6.65 21.02 18.31
N PHE A 164 6.16 22.03 17.58
CA PHE A 164 5.62 23.25 18.18
C PHE A 164 4.46 22.95 19.15
N GLY A 165 4.53 23.52 20.35
CA GLY A 165 3.55 23.32 21.41
C GLY A 165 3.76 22.05 22.25
N VAL A 166 4.70 21.18 21.90
CA VAL A 166 5.07 19.99 22.68
C VAL A 166 6.20 20.36 23.65
N ARG A 167 6.05 20.04 24.93
CA ARG A 167 7.11 20.32 25.91
C ARG A 167 8.33 19.45 25.63
N THR A 168 9.52 20.03 25.70
CA THR A 168 10.76 19.30 25.45
C THR A 168 10.95 18.13 26.41
N GLY A 169 10.51 18.25 27.67
CA GLY A 169 10.49 17.14 28.61
C GLY A 169 9.58 15.98 28.22
N ASP A 170 8.51 16.21 27.46
CA ASP A 170 7.64 15.15 26.94
C ASP A 170 8.28 14.43 25.74
N ILE A 171 9.05 15.16 24.92
CA ILE A 171 9.85 14.59 23.82
C ILE A 171 11.00 13.72 24.37
N GLU A 172 11.69 14.22 25.40
CA GLU A 172 12.82 13.52 26.04
C GLU A 172 12.40 12.34 26.92
N ASN A 173 11.12 12.26 27.28
CA ASN A 173 10.59 11.15 28.04
C ASN A 173 10.52 9.89 27.16
N VAL A 174 11.30 8.87 27.52
CA VAL A 174 11.44 7.62 26.76
C VAL A 174 10.11 6.86 26.58
N ASP A 175 9.17 7.00 27.52
CA ASP A 175 7.87 6.33 27.44
C ASP A 175 6.83 7.14 26.63
N VAL A 176 6.93 8.47 26.66
CA VAL A 176 5.92 9.39 26.09
C VAL A 176 6.31 9.90 24.71
N GLY A 177 7.56 10.32 24.51
CA GLY A 177 8.05 10.91 23.27
C GLY A 177 7.83 10.00 22.07
N PRO A 178 8.41 8.78 22.06
CA PRO A 178 8.27 7.85 20.94
C PRO A 178 6.83 7.41 20.68
N THR A 179 6.00 7.28 21.72
CA THR A 179 4.64 6.74 21.58
C THR A 179 3.61 7.80 21.18
N ARG A 180 3.74 9.03 21.67
CA ARG A 180 2.78 10.12 21.46
C ARG A 180 3.23 11.13 20.41
N PHE A 181 4.54 11.34 20.29
CA PHE A 181 5.15 12.34 19.40
C PHE A 181 6.31 11.73 18.58
N PRO A 182 6.10 10.62 17.86
CA PRO A 182 7.18 9.85 17.22
C PRO A 182 8.03 10.69 16.26
N VAL A 183 7.39 11.53 15.45
CA VAL A 183 8.08 12.34 14.43
C VAL A 183 8.93 13.43 15.09
N ALA A 184 8.37 14.19 16.02
CA ALA A 184 9.09 15.24 16.74
C ALA A 184 10.25 14.66 17.55
N THR A 185 10.02 13.52 18.21
CA THR A 185 11.03 12.79 18.98
C THR A 185 12.17 12.30 18.11
N ALA A 186 11.87 11.65 16.98
CA ALA A 186 12.91 11.19 16.06
C ALA A 186 13.72 12.35 15.46
N ALA A 187 13.06 13.45 15.06
CA ALA A 187 13.75 14.63 14.53
C ALA A 187 14.63 15.34 15.58
N TYR A 188 14.17 15.40 16.84
CA TYR A 188 14.92 15.96 17.96
C TYR A 188 16.19 15.15 18.24
N TYR A 189 16.05 13.84 18.42
CA TYR A 189 17.21 12.96 18.65
C TYR A 189 18.15 12.94 17.44
N ALA A 190 17.64 12.99 16.21
CA ALA A 190 18.45 13.09 15.00
C ALA A 190 19.15 14.45 14.80
N ARG A 191 19.05 15.40 15.75
CA ARG A 191 19.63 16.75 15.70
C ARG A 191 19.14 17.60 14.53
N LEU A 192 17.95 17.31 14.00
CA LEU A 192 17.32 18.10 12.94
C LEU A 192 16.60 19.34 13.49
N ILE A 193 16.06 19.22 14.71
CA ILE A 193 15.39 20.30 15.44
C ILE A 193 15.95 20.45 16.84
N ASN A 194 15.88 21.66 17.39
CA ASN A 194 16.44 21.98 18.71
C ASN A 194 15.53 22.98 19.45
N PRO A 195 15.43 22.90 20.78
CA PRO A 195 14.64 23.82 21.59
C PRO A 195 15.24 25.23 21.54
N VAL A 196 14.39 26.25 21.41
CA VAL A 196 14.81 27.67 21.37
C VAL A 196 15.40 28.12 22.70
N ASN A 197 14.81 27.69 23.82
CA ASN A 197 15.20 28.13 25.16
C ASN A 197 16.16 27.13 25.84
N VAL A 198 17.31 27.64 26.28
CA VAL A 198 18.24 26.97 27.19
C VAL A 198 18.32 27.73 28.51
N LEU A 199 18.32 27.01 29.62
CA LEU A 199 18.48 27.55 30.96
C LEU A 199 19.85 28.21 31.11
N SER A 200 20.00 29.12 32.09
CA SER A 200 21.25 29.86 32.34
C SER A 200 22.45 28.96 32.68
N ASN A 201 22.22 27.70 33.04
CA ASN A 201 23.24 26.69 33.28
C ASN A 201 23.62 25.88 32.01
N GLY A 202 23.11 26.26 30.84
CA GLY A 202 23.35 25.60 29.55
C GLY A 202 22.54 24.33 29.32
N GLN A 203 21.64 23.96 30.22
CA GLN A 203 20.74 22.81 30.03
C GLN A 203 19.50 23.21 29.24
N THR A 204 18.93 22.26 28.50
CA THR A 204 17.63 22.41 27.84
C THR A 204 16.53 22.74 28.85
N ASP A 205 15.70 23.74 28.57
CA ASP A 205 14.48 23.97 29.36
C ASP A 205 13.43 22.91 28.98
N VAL A 206 13.12 22.02 29.92
CA VAL A 206 12.12 20.96 29.74
C VAL A 206 10.70 21.49 29.48
N ASN A 207 10.43 22.77 29.79
CA ASN A 207 9.16 23.42 29.52
C ASN A 207 9.12 24.11 28.15
N ASN A 208 10.24 24.15 27.42
CA ASN A 208 10.30 24.74 26.09
C ASN A 208 9.32 24.03 25.14
N ILE A 209 8.58 24.83 24.36
CA ILE A 209 7.60 24.38 23.37
C ILE A 209 7.89 24.87 21.94
N GLU A 210 8.99 25.60 21.76
CA GLU A 210 9.39 26.21 20.49
C GLU A 210 10.68 25.59 19.98
N TYR A 211 10.73 25.26 18.70
CA TYR A 211 11.85 24.53 18.11
C TYR A 211 12.35 25.25 16.86
N PHE A 212 13.66 25.21 16.65
CA PHE A 212 14.32 25.77 15.47
C PHE A 212 15.19 24.72 14.79
N THR A 213 15.56 25.01 13.53
CA THR A 213 16.47 24.20 12.72
C THR A 213 17.81 24.90 12.51
N TYR A 214 18.88 24.13 12.31
CA TYR A 214 20.23 24.65 12.07
C TYR A 214 20.46 25.23 10.67
N VAL A 215 19.46 25.20 9.78
CA VAL A 215 19.58 25.72 8.41
C VAL A 215 19.19 27.20 8.29
N ARG A 216 18.69 27.82 9.37
CA ARG A 216 18.21 29.21 9.40
C ARG A 216 18.97 30.10 10.39
N ASP A 217 19.05 31.38 10.06
CA ASP A 217 19.51 32.44 10.95
C ASP A 217 18.40 32.91 11.92
N ALA A 218 18.74 33.85 12.81
CA ALA A 218 17.81 34.41 13.80
C ALA A 218 16.65 35.23 13.20
N ASN A 219 16.72 35.60 11.90
CA ASN A 219 15.67 36.30 11.17
C ASN A 219 14.91 35.34 10.24
N GLU A 220 15.03 34.02 10.48
CA GLU A 220 14.40 32.95 9.70
C GLU A 220 14.88 32.85 8.24
N ASN A 221 15.99 33.48 7.85
CA ASN A 221 16.55 33.32 6.51
C ASN A 221 17.39 32.05 6.43
N LEU A 222 17.34 31.34 5.30
CA LEU A 222 18.23 30.20 5.07
C LEU A 222 19.69 30.65 4.97
N PHE A 223 20.60 29.90 5.61
CA PHE A 223 22.05 30.13 5.48
C PHE A 223 22.57 29.90 4.05
N GLY A 224 21.83 29.15 3.24
CA GLY A 224 22.11 28.91 1.83
C GLY A 224 21.02 28.04 1.20
N ASN A 225 21.11 27.83 -0.11
CA ASN A 225 20.18 26.95 -0.81
C ASN A 225 20.31 25.51 -0.29
N ILE A 226 19.24 24.74 -0.41
CA ILE A 226 19.19 23.35 0.03
C ILE A 226 19.02 22.48 -1.20
N ASN A 227 19.99 21.59 -1.43
CA ASN A 227 19.85 20.55 -2.44
C ASN A 227 18.98 19.44 -1.87
N GLN A 228 17.78 19.27 -2.43
CA GLN A 228 16.79 18.28 -1.99
C GLN A 228 16.69 17.17 -3.03
N GLN A 229 16.69 15.93 -2.58
CA GLN A 229 16.50 14.77 -3.45
C GLN A 229 15.71 13.70 -2.72
N GLY A 230 14.96 12.90 -3.48
CA GLY A 230 14.25 11.77 -2.91
C GLY A 230 13.95 10.68 -3.91
N THR A 231 13.78 9.49 -3.36
CA THR A 231 13.40 8.28 -4.09
C THR A 231 12.19 7.69 -3.41
N TYR A 232 11.12 7.46 -4.17
CA TYR A 232 9.98 6.68 -3.72
C TYR A 232 9.97 5.39 -4.50
N SER A 233 9.90 4.25 -3.81
CA SER A 233 9.82 2.94 -4.45
C SER A 233 8.85 2.03 -3.74
N THR A 234 8.08 1.28 -4.52
CA THR A 234 7.23 0.19 -4.04
C THR A 234 7.53 -1.09 -4.77
N SER A 235 7.28 -2.22 -4.12
CA SER A 235 7.47 -3.55 -4.67
C SER A 235 6.53 -4.56 -4.03
N GLY A 236 6.48 -5.76 -4.62
CA GLY A 236 5.58 -6.84 -4.20
C GLY A 236 4.37 -6.97 -5.11
N GLY A 237 3.34 -7.63 -4.61
CA GLY A 237 2.10 -7.90 -5.33
C GLY A 237 1.14 -8.74 -4.50
N GLN A 238 -0.04 -9.00 -5.08
CA GLN A 238 -1.03 -9.90 -4.52
C GLN A 238 -1.16 -11.12 -5.41
N THR A 239 -0.94 -12.30 -4.85
CA THR A 239 -1.13 -13.58 -5.54
C THR A 239 -2.31 -14.30 -4.92
N ARG A 240 -3.26 -14.70 -5.74
CA ARG A 240 -4.42 -15.49 -5.34
C ARG A 240 -4.23 -16.93 -5.77
N TRP A 241 -4.24 -17.84 -4.81
CA TRP A 241 -4.31 -19.27 -5.01
C TRP A 241 -5.77 -19.69 -5.06
N ASN A 242 -6.17 -20.44 -6.07
CA ASN A 242 -7.53 -20.90 -6.25
C ASN A 242 -7.57 -22.43 -6.23
N ILE A 243 -8.52 -22.95 -5.48
CA ILE A 243 -8.95 -24.34 -5.54
C ILE A 243 -10.41 -24.31 -5.95
N ALA A 244 -10.71 -24.79 -7.14
CA ALA A 244 -12.05 -24.70 -7.70
C ALA A 244 -12.46 -25.99 -8.40
N TYR A 245 -13.76 -26.24 -8.42
CA TYR A 245 -14.37 -27.34 -9.14
C TYR A 245 -15.49 -26.81 -10.04
N GLY A 246 -15.58 -27.32 -11.26
CA GLY A 246 -16.70 -27.10 -12.14
C GLY A 246 -17.23 -28.42 -12.70
N ALA A 247 -18.55 -28.52 -12.81
CA ALA A 247 -19.25 -29.68 -13.33
C ALA A 247 -20.08 -29.30 -14.56
N ASN A 248 -20.25 -30.26 -15.47
CA ASN A 248 -21.04 -30.14 -16.68
C ASN A 248 -22.22 -31.11 -16.65
N TYR A 249 -23.42 -30.55 -16.74
CA TYR A 249 -24.68 -31.25 -16.89
C TYR A 249 -25.25 -31.04 -18.30
N ASP A 250 -25.21 -32.12 -19.06
CA ASP A 250 -25.81 -32.29 -20.39
C ASP A 250 -25.37 -31.26 -21.43
N ASP A 251 -24.14 -30.72 -21.28
CA ASP A 251 -23.56 -29.68 -22.13
C ASP A 251 -24.38 -28.38 -22.20
N LYS A 252 -25.32 -28.25 -21.26
CA LYS A 252 -26.28 -27.14 -21.15
C LYS A 252 -26.09 -26.37 -19.87
N LEU A 253 -25.99 -27.04 -18.73
CA LEU A 253 -25.85 -26.41 -17.43
C LEU A 253 -24.48 -26.71 -16.85
N PHE A 254 -23.77 -25.66 -16.46
CA PHE A 254 -22.47 -25.77 -15.81
C PHE A 254 -22.56 -25.08 -14.46
N LEU A 255 -22.04 -25.74 -13.44
CA LEU A 255 -22.02 -25.26 -12.08
C LEU A 255 -20.59 -25.29 -11.58
N GLY A 256 -20.20 -24.35 -10.74
CA GLY A 256 -18.90 -24.43 -10.10
C GLY A 256 -18.82 -23.63 -8.82
N GLY A 257 -17.84 -23.99 -8.01
CA GLY A 257 -17.48 -23.29 -6.80
C GLY A 257 -16.00 -23.43 -6.51
N GLY A 258 -15.46 -22.46 -5.78
CA GLY A 258 -14.07 -22.47 -5.40
C GLY A 258 -13.79 -21.60 -4.19
N ILE A 259 -12.58 -21.77 -3.67
CA ILE A 259 -12.02 -20.97 -2.60
C ILE A 259 -10.75 -20.30 -3.08
N GLY A 260 -10.57 -19.05 -2.66
CA GLY A 260 -9.41 -18.21 -2.91
C GLY A 260 -8.61 -18.00 -1.63
N ILE A 261 -7.31 -18.24 -1.69
CA ILE A 261 -6.35 -17.84 -0.65
C ILE A 261 -5.42 -16.80 -1.26
N SER A 262 -5.54 -15.56 -0.78
CA SER A 262 -4.77 -14.43 -1.30
C SER A 262 -3.58 -14.12 -0.40
N SER A 263 -2.38 -14.08 -0.96
CA SER A 263 -1.18 -13.57 -0.28
C SER A 263 -0.91 -12.14 -0.74
N LEU A 264 -0.74 -11.24 0.21
CA LEU A 264 -0.36 -9.84 0.01
C LEU A 264 1.07 -9.65 0.50
N ASN A 265 1.93 -9.11 -0.37
CA ASN A 265 3.24 -8.62 0.01
C ASN A 265 3.43 -7.23 -0.61
N TYR A 266 3.72 -6.24 0.21
CA TYR A 266 3.94 -4.86 -0.22
C TYR A 266 5.10 -4.27 0.59
N THR A 267 6.08 -3.73 -0.12
CA THR A 267 7.18 -2.98 0.49
C THR A 267 7.22 -1.61 -0.13
N ARG A 268 7.23 -0.57 0.70
CA ARG A 268 7.44 0.83 0.32
C ARG A 268 8.73 1.32 0.98
N ASN A 269 9.64 1.85 0.19
CA ASN A 269 10.80 2.56 0.68
C ASN A 269 10.75 3.99 0.15
N LYS A 270 10.83 4.96 1.05
CA LYS A 270 11.02 6.38 0.74
C LYS A 270 12.36 6.80 1.29
N GLU A 271 13.21 7.31 0.43
CA GLU A 271 14.43 7.99 0.82
C GLU A 271 14.26 9.48 0.53
N TYR A 272 14.61 10.33 1.48
CA TYR A 272 14.69 11.77 1.29
C TYR A 272 16.02 12.28 1.82
N LYS A 273 16.66 13.18 1.09
CA LYS A 273 17.93 13.79 1.50
C LYS A 273 17.88 15.28 1.31
N GLU A 274 18.47 15.99 2.26
CA GLU A 274 18.80 17.40 2.12
C GLU A 274 20.28 17.61 2.36
N LYS A 275 20.89 18.44 1.53
CA LYS A 275 22.24 18.96 1.76
C LYS A 275 22.20 20.48 1.74
N VAL A 276 22.70 21.10 2.80
CA VAL A 276 22.78 22.55 2.92
C VAL A 276 23.99 23.04 2.12
N MET A 277 23.77 23.97 1.20
CA MET A 277 24.83 24.53 0.35
C MET A 277 25.44 25.79 1.00
N SER A 278 25.85 25.68 2.26
CA SER A 278 26.46 26.78 3.03
C SER A 278 27.29 26.24 4.19
N ASN A 279 28.41 26.89 4.46
CA ASN A 279 29.28 26.57 5.61
C ASN A 279 28.84 27.27 6.91
N SER A 280 27.83 28.12 6.86
CA SER A 280 27.30 28.83 8.04
C SER A 280 26.27 28.00 8.83
N SER A 281 25.71 26.96 8.22
CA SER A 281 24.78 26.03 8.85
C SER A 281 25.53 25.02 9.71
N ARG A 282 24.98 24.70 10.89
CA ARG A 282 25.47 23.59 11.70
C ARG A 282 25.04 22.23 11.15
N LEU A 283 23.99 22.17 10.33
CA LEU A 283 23.61 20.97 9.60
C LEU A 283 24.29 20.97 8.24
N ASP A 284 25.07 19.93 7.91
CA ASP A 284 25.65 19.76 6.57
C ASP A 284 24.67 19.03 5.65
N ASN A 285 24.23 17.83 6.06
CA ASN A 285 23.23 17.06 5.33
C ASN A 285 22.49 16.09 6.26
N TYR A 286 21.34 15.59 5.80
CA TYR A 286 20.74 14.41 6.39
C TYR A 286 20.04 13.55 5.34
N THR A 287 19.87 12.26 5.68
CA THR A 287 19.09 11.29 4.92
C THR A 287 18.02 10.68 5.83
N GLU A 288 16.78 10.71 5.40
CA GLU A 288 15.63 10.07 6.01
C GLU A 288 15.20 8.87 5.16
N ASN A 289 15.03 7.72 5.81
CA ASN A 289 14.53 6.49 5.19
C ASN A 289 13.25 6.04 5.90
N ASP A 290 12.11 6.10 5.22
CA ASP A 290 10.81 5.55 5.63
C ASP A 290 10.59 4.22 4.90
N ASN A 291 10.67 3.13 5.63
CA ASN A 291 10.44 1.78 5.13
C ASN A 291 9.16 1.23 5.75
N LEU A 292 8.24 0.78 4.90
CA LEU A 292 7.00 0.10 5.32
C LEU A 292 6.94 -1.25 4.62
N LYS A 293 6.82 -2.32 5.41
CA LYS A 293 6.56 -3.69 4.93
C LYS A 293 5.20 -4.11 5.41
N THR A 294 4.33 -4.42 4.46
CA THR A 294 2.98 -4.93 4.71
C THR A 294 2.88 -6.34 4.14
N SER A 295 2.55 -7.30 4.98
CA SER A 295 2.26 -8.67 4.57
C SER A 295 0.85 -9.05 5.02
N GLY A 296 0.20 -9.91 4.26
CA GLY A 296 -1.15 -10.33 4.61
C GLY A 296 -1.58 -11.62 3.95
N THR A 297 -2.55 -12.27 4.58
CA THR A 297 -3.24 -13.43 4.02
C THR A 297 -4.73 -13.15 4.04
N GLY A 298 -5.39 -13.43 2.92
CA GLY A 298 -6.80 -13.24 2.72
C GLY A 298 -7.50 -14.51 2.29
N PHE A 299 -8.78 -14.61 2.60
CA PHE A 299 -9.65 -15.72 2.18
C PHE A 299 -10.90 -15.19 1.50
N ASP A 300 -11.33 -15.87 0.44
CA ASP A 300 -12.58 -15.59 -0.24
C ASP A 300 -13.17 -16.84 -0.90
N VAL A 301 -14.44 -16.77 -1.29
CA VAL A 301 -15.20 -17.85 -1.92
C VAL A 301 -15.81 -17.33 -3.22
N ASN A 302 -15.82 -18.16 -4.26
CA ASN A 302 -16.50 -17.86 -5.51
C ASN A 302 -17.46 -18.97 -5.93
N LEU A 303 -18.59 -18.57 -6.50
CA LEU A 303 -19.62 -19.46 -7.04
C LEU A 303 -19.98 -19.03 -8.45
N GLY A 304 -20.31 -20.02 -9.28
CA GLY A 304 -20.48 -19.82 -10.71
C GLY A 304 -21.57 -20.69 -11.30
N VAL A 305 -22.30 -20.13 -12.26
CA VAL A 305 -23.23 -20.84 -13.13
C VAL A 305 -23.03 -20.40 -14.58
N MET A 306 -23.20 -21.35 -15.51
CA MET A 306 -23.27 -21.06 -16.93
C MET A 306 -24.35 -21.91 -17.57
N TYR A 307 -25.12 -21.30 -18.47
CA TYR A 307 -26.17 -21.96 -19.21
C TYR A 307 -26.00 -21.75 -20.72
N ARG A 308 -26.08 -22.84 -21.48
CA ARG A 308 -25.98 -22.91 -22.93
C ARG A 308 -27.29 -23.49 -23.48
N PRO A 309 -28.35 -22.68 -23.65
CA PRO A 309 -29.65 -23.17 -24.14
C PRO A 309 -29.59 -23.71 -25.57
N ILE A 310 -28.75 -23.09 -26.39
CA ILE A 310 -28.49 -23.39 -27.80
C ILE A 310 -27.00 -23.22 -28.08
N GLU A 311 -26.51 -23.81 -29.16
CA GLU A 311 -25.07 -23.98 -29.34
C GLU A 311 -24.26 -22.67 -29.37
N PHE A 312 -24.83 -21.61 -29.94
CA PHE A 312 -24.19 -20.30 -30.12
C PHE A 312 -24.38 -19.33 -28.94
N LEU A 313 -25.30 -19.61 -28.02
CA LEU A 313 -25.62 -18.71 -26.90
C LEU A 313 -25.11 -19.29 -25.59
N ARG A 314 -24.34 -18.49 -24.85
CA ARG A 314 -23.88 -18.79 -23.49
C ARG A 314 -24.22 -17.63 -22.57
N ILE A 315 -24.78 -17.95 -21.42
CA ILE A 315 -25.15 -16.99 -20.39
C ILE A 315 -24.45 -17.45 -19.12
N GLY A 316 -23.62 -16.59 -18.52
CA GLY A 316 -22.88 -16.91 -17.30
C GLY A 316 -23.15 -15.87 -16.22
N ALA A 317 -23.18 -16.32 -14.98
CA ALA A 317 -23.17 -15.47 -13.80
C ALA A 317 -22.18 -16.04 -12.77
N SER A 318 -21.48 -15.17 -12.08
CA SER A 318 -20.64 -15.54 -10.95
C SER A 318 -20.76 -14.52 -9.84
N VAL A 319 -20.52 -14.98 -8.62
CA VAL A 319 -20.47 -14.14 -7.42
C VAL A 319 -19.21 -14.49 -6.64
N ASN A 320 -18.50 -13.44 -6.21
CA ASN A 320 -17.32 -13.55 -5.37
C ASN A 320 -17.65 -12.90 -4.03
N SER A 321 -17.26 -13.54 -2.92
CA SER A 321 -17.28 -12.87 -1.63
C SER A 321 -16.22 -11.76 -1.59
N PRO A 322 -16.35 -10.77 -0.69
CA PRO A 322 -15.20 -9.97 -0.29
C PRO A 322 -14.05 -10.86 0.17
N THR A 323 -12.81 -10.39 0.00
CA THR A 323 -11.63 -11.05 0.57
C THR A 323 -11.37 -10.50 1.96
N PHE A 324 -11.44 -11.37 2.97
CA PHE A 324 -11.15 -11.01 4.35
C PHE A 324 -9.66 -11.16 4.61
N TYR A 325 -8.95 -10.03 4.78
CA TYR A 325 -7.50 -10.02 5.01
C TYR A 325 -7.15 -9.90 6.48
N LYS A 326 -6.14 -10.68 6.91
CA LYS A 326 -5.32 -10.39 8.07
C LYS A 326 -4.03 -9.75 7.59
N VAL A 327 -3.72 -8.55 8.09
CA VAL A 327 -2.59 -7.74 7.64
C VAL A 327 -1.64 -7.49 8.80
N TYR A 328 -0.36 -7.52 8.51
CA TYR A 328 0.75 -7.23 9.42
C TYR A 328 1.62 -6.16 8.78
N GLU A 329 1.93 -5.12 9.54
CA GLU A 329 2.76 -4.01 9.11
C GLU A 329 3.98 -3.91 10.01
N ASN A 330 5.13 -3.65 9.39
CA ASN A 330 6.35 -3.27 10.06
C ASN A 330 6.83 -1.97 9.41
N PHE A 331 7.03 -0.94 10.22
CA PHE A 331 7.46 0.38 9.80
C PHE A 331 8.78 0.69 10.47
N ASP A 332 9.74 1.20 9.70
CA ASP A 332 11.02 1.67 10.21
C ASP A 332 11.29 3.06 9.61
N LEU A 333 11.64 4.02 10.47
CA LEU A 333 12.08 5.35 10.08
C LEU A 333 13.50 5.57 10.60
N THR A 334 14.43 5.87 9.69
CA THR A 334 15.83 6.12 10.05
C THR A 334 16.31 7.47 9.53
N PHE A 335 16.94 8.25 10.40
CA PHE A 335 17.68 9.46 10.07
C PHE A 335 19.18 9.20 10.14
N ASN A 336 19.91 9.64 9.12
CA ASN A 336 21.36 9.73 9.15
C ASN A 336 21.73 11.20 8.95
N THR A 337 22.21 11.85 10.01
CA THR A 337 22.47 13.28 10.05
C THR A 337 23.96 13.55 10.14
N GLN A 338 24.46 14.47 9.33
CA GLN A 338 25.81 15.02 9.43
C GLN A 338 25.75 16.49 9.85
N TYR A 339 26.40 16.81 10.96
CA TYR A 339 26.33 18.14 11.56
C TYR A 339 27.67 18.55 12.20
N TYR A 340 27.90 19.85 12.33
CA TYR A 340 29.04 20.45 13.02
C TYR A 340 28.73 20.65 14.52
N ASP A 341 29.56 20.05 15.38
CA ASP A 341 29.48 20.25 16.83
C ASP A 341 29.95 21.65 17.25
N GLN A 342 29.93 21.95 18.55
CA GLN A 342 30.32 23.28 19.07
C GLN A 342 31.82 23.60 18.82
N ALA A 343 32.65 22.60 18.54
CA ALA A 343 34.05 22.76 18.18
C ALA A 343 34.28 22.83 16.66
N ASN A 344 33.20 22.96 15.86
CA ASN A 344 33.20 22.93 14.39
C ASN A 344 33.79 21.64 13.81
N VAL A 345 33.64 20.51 14.50
CA VAL A 345 34.01 19.19 13.99
C VAL A 345 32.78 18.51 13.40
N LEU A 346 32.91 17.98 12.18
CA LEU A 346 31.84 17.22 11.52
C LEU A 346 31.59 15.89 12.25
N ARG A 347 30.34 15.64 12.62
CA ARG A 347 29.87 14.42 13.29
C ARG A 347 28.78 13.76 12.45
N THR A 348 28.66 12.44 12.58
CA THR A 348 27.57 11.66 12.01
C THR A 348 26.75 11.07 13.14
N LEU A 349 25.43 11.12 13.00
CA LEU A 349 24.47 10.53 13.92
C LEU A 349 23.46 9.71 13.13
N THR A 350 23.15 8.51 13.61
CA THR A 350 22.12 7.67 13.03
C THR A 350 21.08 7.42 14.10
N GLU A 351 19.84 7.81 13.83
CA GLU A 351 18.70 7.52 14.71
C GLU A 351 17.61 6.75 13.99
N SER A 352 17.01 5.79 14.70
CA SER A 352 16.00 4.89 14.17
C SER A 352 14.83 4.74 15.12
N THR A 353 13.62 4.76 14.58
CA THR A 353 12.37 4.42 15.28
C THR A 353 11.61 3.37 14.47
N SER A 354 10.98 2.43 15.16
CA SER A 354 10.16 1.36 14.58
C SER A 354 8.77 1.27 15.18
#